data_AF-A0A0B3RJR2-F1
#
_entry.id   AF-A0A0B3RJR2-F1
#
_cell.length_a   1.000
_cell.length_b   1.000
_cell.length_c   1.000
_cell.angle_alpha   90.00
_cell.angle_beta   90.00
_cell.angle_gamma   90.00
#
_symmetry.space_group_name_H-M   'P 1'
#
loop_
_entity.id
_entity.type
_entity.pdbx_description
1 polymer ?
#
loop_
_entity_poly.entity_id
_entity_poly.type
_entity_poly.pdbx_seq_one_letter_code
_entity_poly.pdbx_strand_id
1 'polypeptide(L)'
;MSGPDLRDAPRILTEVLRQATSLLQSEMRLARAEIGENLSRAGSGLVFYALALVLSIAGLNALATAGIAWLETHGLTLVEAAGGMGGGLLVLALICVLIARKRINARVLTPRRSLNNVKRDLETLQEVRRG
;
A
#
# COMPACT_ATOMS: atom_id res chain seq x y z
N MET A 1 -24.51 38.05 43.81
CA MET A 1 -23.84 37.01 43.03
C MET A 1 -24.83 36.58 41.95
N SER A 2 -24.79 37.25 40.80
CA SER A 2 -25.72 37.01 39.69
C SER A 2 -25.30 35.73 38.98
N GLY A 3 -26.20 34.73 38.94
CA GLY A 3 -25.95 33.44 38.30
C GLY A 3 -25.76 33.57 36.79
N PRO A 4 -25.20 32.54 36.13
CA PRO A 4 -24.99 32.52 34.69
C PRO A 4 -26.31 32.81 33.96
N ASP A 5 -26.33 33.89 33.19
CA ASP A 5 -27.51 34.37 32.47
C ASP A 5 -27.79 33.41 31.30
N LEU A 6 -29.03 32.96 31.14
CA LEU A 6 -29.45 32.02 30.08
C LEU A 6 -29.22 32.61 28.67
N ARG A 7 -28.94 33.91 28.59
CA ARG A 7 -28.52 34.64 27.39
C ARG A 7 -27.09 34.34 26.94
N ASP A 8 -26.24 33.76 27.79
CA ASP A 8 -24.83 33.44 27.47
C ASP A 8 -24.62 32.00 26.98
N ALA A 9 -25.59 31.09 27.18
CA ALA A 9 -25.54 29.72 26.67
C ALA A 9 -25.33 29.64 25.13
N PRO A 10 -25.99 30.49 24.30
CA PRO A 10 -25.71 30.54 22.87
C PRO A 10 -24.27 30.97 22.57
N ARG A 11 -23.68 31.83 23.42
CA ARG A 11 -22.35 32.41 23.26
C ARG A 11 -21.24 31.41 23.58
N ILE A 12 -21.42 30.60 24.63
CA ILE A 12 -20.48 29.51 24.98
C ILE A 12 -20.55 28.39 23.93
N LEU A 13 -21.75 28.03 23.46
CA LEU A 13 -21.92 27.02 22.42
C LEU A 13 -21.24 27.44 21.11
N THR A 14 -21.38 28.71 20.71
CA THR A 14 -20.69 29.23 19.52
C THR A 14 -19.18 29.23 19.67
N GLU A 15 -18.64 29.55 20.85
CA GLU A 15 -17.19 29.52 21.09
C GLU A 15 -16.61 28.10 21.05
N VAL A 16 -17.31 27.11 21.64
CA VAL A 16 -16.91 25.69 21.59
C VAL A 16 -16.96 25.15 20.16
N LEU A 17 -18.01 25.47 19.39
CA LEU A 17 -18.09 25.09 17.97
C LEU A 17 -16.97 25.72 17.14
N ARG A 18 -16.60 26.96 17.45
CA ARG A 18 -15.51 27.68 16.78
C ARG A 18 -14.15 27.05 17.08
N GLN A 19 -13.92 26.61 18.32
CA GLN A 19 -12.72 25.83 18.70
C GLN A 19 -12.69 24.43 18.07
N ALA A 20 -13.82 23.71 18.05
CA ALA A 20 -13.90 22.41 17.39
C ALA A 20 -13.61 22.54 15.88
N THR A 21 -14.13 23.59 15.24
CA THR A 21 -13.90 23.86 13.83
C THR A 21 -12.44 24.23 13.55
N SER A 22 -11.79 25.01 14.44
CA SER A 22 -10.37 25.37 14.26
C SER A 22 -9.44 24.16 14.42
N LEU A 23 -9.74 23.24 15.34
CA LEU A 23 -9.02 21.97 15.50
C LEU A 23 -9.20 21.05 14.29
N LEU A 24 -10.43 20.91 13.77
CA LEU A 24 -10.69 20.15 12.56
C LEU A 24 -9.95 20.72 11.36
N GLN A 25 -9.92 22.05 11.21
CA GLN A 25 -9.17 22.70 10.15
C GLN A 25 -7.66 22.47 10.30
N SER A 26 -7.12 22.45 11.52
CA SER A 26 -5.69 22.18 11.73
C SER A 26 -5.33 20.73 11.43
N GLU A 27 -6.14 19.76 11.87
CA GLU A 27 -5.98 18.34 11.54
C GLU A 27 -6.09 18.10 10.03
N MET A 28 -7.06 18.73 9.36
CA MET A 28 -7.18 18.65 7.91
C MET A 28 -5.97 19.25 7.20
N ARG A 29 -5.39 20.34 7.72
CA ARG A 29 -4.18 20.95 7.14
C ARG A 29 -2.97 20.05 7.29
N LEU A 30 -2.82 19.39 8.45
CA LEU A 30 -1.74 18.43 8.70
C LEU A 30 -1.91 17.17 7.83
N ALA A 31 -3.11 16.58 7.80
CA ALA A 31 -3.42 15.44 6.95
C ALA A 31 -3.18 15.74 5.46
N ARG A 32 -3.57 16.93 4.98
CA ARG A 32 -3.28 17.37 3.60
C ARG A 32 -1.78 17.51 3.35
N ALA A 33 -1.00 18.02 4.30
CA ALA A 33 0.44 18.14 4.17
C ALA A 33 1.12 16.76 4.09
N GLU A 34 0.73 15.83 4.96
CA GLU A 34 1.27 14.47 4.98
C GLU A 34 0.87 13.68 3.73
N ILE A 35 -0.38 13.82 3.27
CA ILE A 35 -0.82 13.24 1.99
C ILE A 35 0.00 13.83 0.84
N GLY A 36 0.18 15.15 0.78
CA GLY A 36 0.93 15.81 -0.28
C GLY A 36 2.41 15.38 -0.35
N GLU A 37 3.06 15.26 0.81
CA GLU A 37 4.45 14.82 0.88
C GLU A 37 4.60 13.33 0.50
N ASN A 38 3.67 12.48 0.95
CA ASN A 38 3.60 11.07 0.54
C ASN A 38 3.31 10.92 -0.96
N LEU A 39 2.42 11.75 -1.52
CA LEU A 39 2.08 11.73 -2.95
C LEU A 39 3.25 12.20 -3.81
N SER A 40 3.98 13.23 -3.38
CA SER A 40 5.17 13.72 -4.09
C SER A 40 6.29 12.68 -4.14
N ARG A 41 6.55 12.02 -2.99
CA ARG A 41 7.52 10.93 -2.92
C ARG A 41 7.07 9.69 -3.71
N ALA A 42 5.79 9.34 -3.68
CA ALA A 42 5.25 8.23 -4.47
C ALA A 42 5.21 8.55 -5.98
N GLY A 43 4.93 9.80 -6.36
CA GLY A 43 4.80 10.25 -7.75
C GLY A 43 6.13 10.20 -8.51
N SER A 44 7.22 10.66 -7.88
CA SER A 44 8.56 10.52 -8.47
C SER A 44 8.96 9.05 -8.61
N GLY A 45 8.67 8.22 -7.61
CA GLY A 45 8.91 6.77 -7.66
C GLY A 45 8.13 6.06 -8.77
N LEU A 46 6.88 6.45 -9.02
CA LEU A 46 6.02 5.87 -10.06
C LEU A 46 6.59 6.04 -11.47
N VAL A 47 7.16 7.21 -11.79
CA VAL A 47 7.76 7.47 -13.12
C VAL A 47 8.97 6.56 -13.36
N PHE A 48 9.87 6.45 -12.38
CA PHE A 48 11.00 5.54 -12.47
C PHE A 48 10.56 4.08 -12.55
N TYR A 49 9.48 3.71 -11.84
CA TYR A 49 8.91 2.36 -11.93
C TYR A 49 8.37 2.05 -13.32
N ALA A 50 7.65 3.01 -13.93
CA ALA A 50 7.17 2.87 -15.31
C ALA A 50 8.33 2.72 -16.29
N LEU A 51 9.38 3.54 -16.16
CA LEU A 51 10.58 3.42 -17.00
C LEU A 51 11.29 2.08 -16.81
N ALA A 52 11.44 1.63 -15.55
CA ALA A 52 12.03 0.35 -15.23
C ALA A 52 11.23 -0.82 -15.83
N LEU A 53 9.90 -0.76 -15.86
CA LEU A 53 9.06 -1.76 -16.52
C LEU A 53 9.31 -1.81 -18.02
N VAL A 54 9.33 -0.66 -18.70
CA VAL A 54 9.61 -0.59 -20.15
C VAL A 54 11.00 -1.14 -20.47
N LEU A 55 12.02 -0.71 -19.74
CA LEU A 55 13.40 -1.19 -19.91
C LEU A 55 13.53 -2.68 -19.61
N SER A 56 12.82 -3.18 -18.58
CA SER A 56 12.81 -4.61 -18.26
C SER A 56 12.20 -5.44 -19.39
N ILE A 57 11.11 -4.96 -20.02
CA ILE A 57 10.51 -5.64 -21.18
C ILE A 57 11.52 -5.69 -22.35
N ALA A 58 12.15 -4.57 -22.67
CA ALA A 58 13.15 -4.51 -23.74
C ALA A 58 14.35 -5.44 -23.45
N GLY A 59 14.89 -5.39 -22.22
CA GLY A 59 15.99 -6.24 -21.78
C GLY A 59 15.64 -7.72 -21.77
N LEU A 60 14.44 -8.09 -21.30
CA LEU A 60 13.97 -9.48 -21.31
C LEU A 60 13.84 -10.03 -22.72
N ASN A 61 13.35 -9.24 -23.68
CA ASN A 61 13.31 -9.65 -25.09
C ASN A 61 14.74 -9.84 -25.66
N ALA A 62 15.65 -8.90 -25.39
CA ALA A 62 17.04 -9.03 -25.83
C ALA A 62 17.74 -10.27 -25.21
N LEU A 63 17.51 -10.54 -23.93
CA LEU A 63 18.01 -11.74 -23.24
C LEU A 63 17.38 -13.02 -23.79
N ALA A 64 16.08 -13.00 -24.11
CA ALA A 64 15.41 -14.13 -24.74
C ALA A 64 16.06 -14.45 -26.10
N THR A 65 16.22 -13.44 -26.96
CA THR A 65 16.87 -13.61 -28.27
C THR A 65 18.31 -14.09 -28.13
N ALA A 66 19.09 -13.51 -27.21
CA ALA A 66 20.48 -13.92 -26.97
C ALA A 66 20.56 -15.37 -26.48
N GLY A 67 19.67 -15.79 -25.58
CA GLY A 67 19.61 -17.16 -25.11
C GLY A 67 19.17 -18.14 -26.20
N ILE A 68 18.21 -17.77 -27.05
CA ILE A 68 17.80 -18.59 -28.20
C ILE A 68 18.99 -18.81 -29.13
N ALA A 69 19.69 -17.73 -29.50
CA ALA A 69 20.88 -17.82 -30.35
C ALA A 69 21.97 -18.71 -29.71
N TRP A 70 22.16 -18.63 -28.39
CA TRP A 70 23.07 -19.50 -27.67
C TRP A 70 22.63 -20.98 -27.72
N LEU A 71 21.33 -21.28 -27.58
CA LEU A 71 20.82 -22.65 -27.70
C LEU A 71 20.99 -23.19 -29.14
N GLU A 72 20.81 -22.35 -30.16
CA GLU A 72 21.05 -22.75 -31.56
C GLU A 72 22.50 -23.18 -31.79
N THR A 73 23.48 -22.57 -31.10
CA THR A 73 24.89 -23.03 -31.20
C THR A 73 25.13 -24.46 -30.70
N HIS A 74 24.18 -25.04 -29.96
CA HIS A 74 24.23 -26.42 -29.49
C HIS A 74 23.56 -27.40 -30.46
N GLY A 75 23.14 -26.94 -31.64
CA GLY A 75 22.52 -27.78 -32.68
C GLY A 75 21.01 -27.96 -32.52
N LEU A 76 20.37 -27.21 -31.61
CA LEU A 76 18.93 -27.17 -31.45
C LEU A 76 18.27 -26.41 -32.61
N THR A 77 17.09 -26.85 -33.04
CA THR A 77 16.30 -26.09 -34.00
C THR A 77 15.73 -24.82 -33.35
N LEU A 78 15.41 -23.80 -34.16
CA LEU A 78 14.84 -22.53 -33.68
C LEU A 78 13.61 -22.75 -32.77
N VAL A 79 12.75 -23.72 -33.11
CA VAL A 79 11.53 -24.03 -32.33
C VAL A 79 11.87 -24.63 -30.98
N GLU A 80 12.84 -25.54 -30.91
CA GLU A 80 13.28 -26.16 -29.64
C GLU A 80 14.01 -25.15 -28.76
N ALA A 81 14.87 -24.32 -29.35
CA ALA A 81 15.59 -23.26 -28.64
C ALA A 81 14.64 -22.20 -28.08
N ALA A 82 13.71 -21.70 -28.90
CA ALA A 82 12.67 -20.77 -28.48
C ALA A 82 11.74 -21.36 -27.43
N GLY A 83 11.35 -22.63 -27.58
CA GLY A 83 10.55 -23.35 -26.60
C GLY A 83 11.25 -23.49 -25.25
N GLY A 84 12.53 -23.87 -25.25
CA GLY A 84 13.33 -24.02 -24.03
C GLY A 84 13.53 -22.70 -23.29
N MET A 85 13.97 -21.65 -24.00
CA MET A 85 14.17 -20.32 -23.41
C MET A 85 12.86 -19.68 -22.95
N GLY A 86 11.82 -19.75 -23.77
CA GLY A 86 10.49 -19.26 -23.42
C GLY A 86 9.90 -19.99 -22.21
N GLY A 87 10.01 -21.31 -22.18
CA GLY A 87 9.62 -22.12 -21.03
C GLY A 87 10.38 -21.75 -19.75
N GLY A 88 11.69 -21.56 -19.83
CA GLY A 88 12.52 -21.10 -18.71
C GLY A 88 12.10 -19.73 -18.18
N LEU A 89 11.85 -18.77 -19.08
CA LEU A 89 11.36 -17.43 -18.71
C LEU A 89 9.97 -17.48 -18.07
N LEU A 90 9.07 -18.36 -18.52
CA LEU A 90 7.76 -18.56 -17.90
C LEU A 90 7.86 -19.12 -16.48
N VAL A 91 8.77 -20.08 -16.24
CA VAL A 91 9.02 -20.61 -14.89
C VAL A 91 9.55 -19.51 -13.96
N LEU A 92 10.51 -18.70 -14.44
CA LEU A 92 11.01 -17.56 -13.69
C LEU A 92 9.92 -16.53 -13.40
N ALA A 93 9.07 -16.21 -14.38
CA ALA A 93 7.93 -15.32 -14.20
C ALA A 93 6.96 -15.83 -13.14
N LEU A 94 6.66 -17.14 -13.13
CA LEU A 94 5.82 -17.76 -12.12
C LEU A 94 6.41 -17.61 -10.71
N ILE A 95 7.71 -17.87 -10.54
CA ILE A 95 8.40 -17.69 -9.26
C ILE A 95 8.31 -16.24 -8.78
N CYS A 96 8.57 -15.27 -9.67
CA CYS A 96 8.44 -13.85 -9.37
C CYS A 96 7.02 -13.48 -8.91
N VAL A 97 5.99 -13.97 -9.61
CA VAL A 97 4.58 -13.76 -9.21
C VAL A 97 4.30 -14.34 -7.83
N LEU A 98 4.77 -15.54 -7.53
CA LEU A 98 4.58 -16.17 -6.21
C LEU A 98 5.27 -15.36 -5.10
N ILE A 99 6.49 -14.86 -5.34
CA ILE A 99 7.19 -13.99 -4.38
C ILE A 99 6.46 -12.66 -4.20
N ALA A 100 6.01 -12.04 -5.29
CA ALA A 100 5.25 -10.80 -5.26
C ALA A 100 3.95 -10.96 -4.46
N ARG A 101 3.18 -12.02 -4.73
CA ARG A 101 1.96 -12.36 -3.98
C ARG A 101 2.25 -12.55 -2.49
N LYS A 102 3.33 -13.25 -2.13
CA LYS A 102 3.74 -13.41 -0.72
C LYS A 102 4.08 -12.07 -0.06
N ARG A 103 4.81 -11.17 -0.74
CA ARG A 103 5.18 -9.86 -0.20
C ARG A 103 3.99 -8.91 -0.07
N ILE A 104 3.06 -8.92 -1.04
CA ILE A 104 1.83 -8.11 -0.99
C ILE A 104 0.92 -8.63 0.13
N ASN A 105 0.68 -9.95 0.19
CA ASN A 105 -0.14 -10.52 1.26
C ASN A 105 0.48 -10.30 2.65
N ALA A 106 1.80 -10.39 2.80
CA ALA A 106 2.46 -10.10 4.08
C ALA A 106 2.25 -8.65 4.56
N ARG A 107 2.13 -7.69 3.63
CA ARG A 107 1.81 -6.29 3.96
C ARG A 107 0.32 -6.07 4.25
N VAL A 108 -0.57 -6.90 3.71
CA VAL A 108 -2.04 -6.75 3.84
C VAL A 108 -2.62 -7.57 5.02
N LEU A 109 -2.01 -8.68 5.45
CA LEU A 109 -2.69 -9.70 6.28
C LEU A 109 -2.24 -9.88 7.74
N THR A 110 -1.51 -8.97 8.38
CA THR A 110 -1.46 -9.05 9.86
C THR A 110 -1.24 -7.71 10.55
N PRO A 111 -2.30 -6.91 10.79
CA PRO A 111 -2.34 -6.06 11.98
C PRO A 111 -2.44 -6.98 13.21
N ARG A 112 -1.33 -7.63 13.61
CA ARG A 112 -1.27 -8.49 14.82
C ARG A 112 -1.74 -7.74 16.08
N ARG A 113 -1.71 -6.42 16.07
CA ARG A 113 -2.14 -5.58 17.21
C ARG A 113 -3.64 -5.32 17.27
N SER A 114 -4.39 -5.38 16.16
CA SER A 114 -5.81 -5.02 16.18
C SER A 114 -6.69 -6.16 16.70
N LEU A 115 -6.38 -7.42 16.33
CA LEU A 115 -7.17 -8.58 16.78
C LEU A 115 -7.06 -8.84 18.29
N ASN A 116 -5.92 -8.51 18.91
CA ASN A 116 -5.73 -8.70 20.35
C ASN A 116 -6.48 -7.65 21.18
N ASN A 117 -6.64 -6.43 20.66
CA ASN A 117 -7.38 -5.37 21.33
C ASN A 117 -8.89 -5.60 21.25
N VAL A 118 -9.39 -6.07 20.10
CA VAL A 118 -10.83 -6.42 19.94
C VAL A 118 -11.23 -7.59 20.86
N LYS A 119 -10.35 -8.57 21.08
CA LYS A 119 -10.62 -9.64 22.06
C LYS A 119 -10.68 -9.12 23.50
N ARG A 120 -9.76 -8.22 23.89
CA ARG A 120 -9.77 -7.59 25.23
C ARG A 120 -11.00 -6.71 25.45
N ASP A 121 -11.44 -5.98 24.43
CA ASP A 121 -12.63 -5.14 24.51
C ASP A 121 -13.92 -5.97 24.61
N LEU A 122 -13.95 -7.18 24.07
CA LEU A 122 -15.08 -8.09 24.24
C LEU A 122 -15.13 -8.72 25.64
N GLU A 123 -13.99 -9.00 26.26
CA GLU A 123 -13.92 -9.50 27.64
C GLU A 123 -14.35 -8.44 28.66
N THR A 124 -13.90 -7.19 28.51
CA THR A 124 -14.30 -6.09 29.41
C THR A 124 -15.78 -5.74 29.30
N LEU A 125 -16.37 -5.84 28.10
CA LEU A 125 -17.82 -5.66 27.92
C LEU A 125 -18.65 -6.80 28.54
N GLN A 126 -18.09 -8.00 28.66
CA GLN A 126 -18.75 -9.11 29.35
C GLN A 126 -18.70 -8.96 30.87
N GLU A 127 -17.63 -8.36 31.42
CA GLU A 127 -17.54 -8.04 32.85
C GLU A 127 -18.52 -6.94 33.28
N VAL A 128 -18.68 -5.89 32.46
CA VAL A 128 -19.63 -4.79 32.75
C VAL A 128 -21.10 -5.25 32.70
N ARG A 129 -21.41 -6.30 31.92
CA ARG A 129 -22.77 -6.89 31.89
C ARG A 129 -23.04 -7.81 33.09
N ARG A 130 -22.04 -8.18 33.87
CA ARG A 130 -22.14 -9.17 34.97
C ARG A 130 -22.00 -8.58 36.38
N GLY A 131 -21.74 -7.28 36.51
CA GLY A 131 -21.80 -6.52 37.77
C GLY A 131 -22.98 -5.57 37.79
#